data_AF-A0A6L8EPP7-F1
#
_entry.id   AF-A0A6L8EPP7-F1
#
_cell.length_a   1.000
_cell.length_b   1.000
_cell.length_c   1.000
_cell.angle_alpha   90.00
_cell.angle_beta   90.00
_cell.angle_gamma   90.00
#
_symmetry.space_group_name_H-M   'P 1'
#
loop_
_entity.id
_entity.type
_entity.pdbx_description
1 polymer ?
#
loop_
_entity_poly.entity_id
_entity_poly.type
_entity_poly.pdbx_seq_one_letter_code
_entity_poly.pdbx_strand_id
1 'polypeptide(L)' 'MAHIDKVKEEIGWLKVVFAIFLATALSLIAWLVENYGTGQTLLLVVGGVAAFLVMLAIIWINSVAKRKINKLEEL' A
#
# COMPACT_ATOMS: atom_id res chain seq x y z
N MET A 1 17.95 -23.33 -5.08
CA MET A 1 18.51 -22.00 -5.42
C MET A 1 17.56 -21.21 -6.32
N ALA A 2 17.28 -21.64 -7.56
CA ALA A 2 16.39 -20.90 -8.48
C ALA A 2 14.98 -20.54 -7.93
N HIS A 3 14.36 -21.41 -7.11
CA HIS A 3 13.05 -21.10 -6.50
C HIS A 3 13.14 -20.01 -5.43
N ILE A 4 14.17 -20.07 -4.57
CA ILE A 4 14.41 -19.09 -3.50
C ILE A 4 14.70 -17.71 -4.10
N ASP A 5 15.50 -17.66 -5.18
CA ASP A 5 15.84 -16.41 -5.86
C ASP A 5 14.60 -15.73 -6.46
N LYS A 6 13.70 -16.53 -7.07
CA LYS A 6 12.42 -16.03 -7.58
C LYS A 6 11.51 -15.46 -6.49
N VAL A 7 11.40 -16.13 -5.34
CA VAL A 7 10.58 -15.62 -4.22
C VAL A 7 11.19 -14.35 -3.63
N LYS A 8 12.53 -14.25 -3.55
CA LYS A 8 13.22 -13.01 -3.14
C LYS A 8 12.91 -11.85 -4.07
N GLU A 9 12.91 -12.07 -5.38
CA GLU A 9 12.58 -11.04 -6.36
C GLU A 9 11.11 -10.58 -6.21
N GLU A 10 10.17 -11.51 -6.04
CA GLU A 10 8.76 -11.18 -5.78
C GLU A 10 8.56 -10.36 -4.49
N ILE A 11 9.30 -10.67 -3.42
CA ILE A 11 9.30 -9.86 -2.18
C ILE A 11 9.90 -8.48 -2.43
N GLY A 12 10.96 -8.38 -3.23
CA GLY A 12 11.55 -7.12 -3.66
C GLY A 12 10.51 -6.23 -4.36
N TRP A 13 9.77 -6.79 -5.31
CA TRP A 13 8.68 -6.10 -5.99
C TRP A 13 7.57 -5.66 -5.01
N LEU A 14 7.17 -6.53 -4.08
CA LEU A 14 6.16 -6.17 -3.07
C LEU A 14 6.60 -5.02 -2.17
N LYS A 15 7.89 -4.91 -1.83
CA LYS A 15 8.41 -3.76 -1.08
C LYS A 15 8.28 -2.45 -1.86
N VAL A 16 8.59 -2.47 -3.16
CA VAL A 16 8.45 -1.28 -4.02
C VAL A 16 6.99 -0.85 -4.10
N VAL A 17 6.09 -1.81 -4.36
CA VAL A 17 4.65 -1.54 -4.42
C VAL A 17 4.15 -0.99 -3.07
N PHE A 18 4.55 -1.59 -1.94
CA PHE A 18 4.21 -1.09 -0.61
C PHE A 18 4.64 0.37 -0.40
N ALA A 19 5.88 0.72 -0.80
CA ALA A 19 6.40 2.08 -0.68
C ALA A 19 5.60 3.08 -1.53
N ILE A 20 5.21 2.70 -2.75
CA ILE A 20 4.36 3.53 -3.62
C ILE A 20 2.99 3.77 -2.97
N PHE A 21 2.34 2.71 -2.49
CA PHE A 21 1.04 2.85 -1.80
C PHE A 21 1.15 3.73 -0.55
N LEU A 22 2.23 3.62 0.22
CA LEU A 22 2.48 4.46 1.38
C LEU A 22 2.63 5.93 0.98
N ALA A 23 3.40 6.23 -0.07
CA ALA A 23 3.55 7.59 -0.60
C ALA A 23 2.20 8.14 -1.08
N THR A 24 1.43 7.34 -1.82
CA THR A 24 0.08 7.71 -2.26
C THR A 24 -0.86 7.98 -1.09
N ALA A 25 -0.81 7.18 -0.02
CA ALA A 25 -1.61 7.41 1.19
C ALA A 25 -1.27 8.76 1.83
N LEU A 26 0.02 9.06 1.99
CA LEU A 26 0.46 10.34 2.55
C LEU A 26 0.04 11.52 1.68
N SER A 27 0.16 11.41 0.36
CA SER A 27 -0.29 12.45 -0.58
C SER A 27 -1.80 12.70 -0.50
N LEU A 28 -2.61 11.63 -0.40
CA LEU A 28 -4.07 11.74 -0.24
C LEU A 28 -4.45 12.41 1.08
N ILE A 29 -3.77 12.05 2.18
CA ILE A 29 -4.00 12.66 3.49
C ILE A 29 -3.62 14.15 3.45
N ALA A 30 -2.46 14.49 2.88
CA ALA A 30 -2.02 15.88 2.74
C ALA A 30 -3.05 16.71 1.96
N TRP A 31 -3.51 16.19 0.81
CA TRP A 31 -4.52 16.84 -0.01
C TRP A 31 -5.84 17.03 0.76
N LEU A 32 -6.29 16.03 1.52
CA LEU A 32 -7.49 16.14 2.35
C LEU A 32 -7.36 17.24 3.41
N VAL A 33 -6.20 17.34 4.06
CA VAL A 33 -5.94 18.38 5.08
C VAL A 33 -5.96 19.77 4.45
N GLU A 34 -5.30 19.95 3.30
CA GLU A 34 -5.27 21.24 2.58
C GLU A 34 -6.65 21.68 2.10
N ASN A 35 -7.52 20.73 1.72
CA ASN A 35 -8.82 21.03 1.11
C ASN A 35 -10.00 20.90 2.09
N TYR A 36 -9.78 20.56 3.36
CA TYR A 36 -10.86 20.30 4.32
C TYR A 36 -11.80 21.51 4.53
N GLY A 37 -11.27 22.73 4.51
CA GLY A 37 -12.04 23.96 4.76
C GLY A 37 -12.60 24.65 3.51
N THR A 38 -12.12 24.30 2.32
CA THR A 38 -12.41 24.99 1.06
C THR A 38 -12.96 24.07 -0.03
N GLY A 39 -12.80 22.75 0.14
CA GLY A 39 -13.14 21.74 -0.83
C GLY A 39 -14.62 21.42 -0.87
N GLN A 40 -15.10 21.02 -2.06
CA GLN A 40 -16.45 20.51 -2.24
C GLN A 40 -16.64 19.21 -1.44
N THR A 41 -17.72 19.12 -0.66
CA THR A 41 -18.01 17.97 0.23
C THR A 41 -17.92 16.63 -0.50
N LEU A 42 -18.39 16.56 -1.75
CA LEU A 42 -18.33 15.34 -2.55
C LEU A 42 -16.88 14.91 -2.86
N LEU A 43 -15.99 15.87 -3.14
CA LEU A 43 -14.58 15.60 -3.38
C LEU A 43 -13.85 15.12 -2.10
N LEU A 44 -14.20 15.69 -0.95
CA LEU A 44 -13.68 15.24 0.35
C LEU A 44 -14.12 13.81 0.69
N VAL A 45 -15.39 13.47 0.41
CA VAL A 45 -15.91 12.10 0.60
C VAL A 45 -15.20 11.12 -0.32
N VAL A 46 -15.06 11.44 -1.61
CA VAL A 46 -14.33 10.59 -2.57
C VAL A 46 -12.87 10.44 -2.17
N GLY A 47 -12.21 11.52 -1.76
CA GLY A 47 -10.83 11.49 -1.26
C GLY A 47 -10.68 10.62 0.00
N GLY A 48 -11.64 10.71 0.93
CA GLY A 48 -11.68 9.86 2.12
C GLY A 48 -11.86 8.38 1.80
N VAL A 49 -12.79 8.04 0.88
CA VAL A 49 -12.98 6.67 0.41
C VAL A 49 -11.72 6.16 -0.29
N ALA A 50 -11.08 6.97 -1.14
CA ALA A 50 -9.83 6.62 -1.80
C ALA A 50 -8.71 6.34 -0.79
N ALA A 51 -8.54 7.20 0.24
CA ALA A 51 -7.57 6.99 1.31
C ALA A 51 -7.84 5.69 2.08
N PHE A 52 -9.11 5.38 2.36
CA PHE A 52 -9.50 4.12 3.00
C PHE A 52 -9.15 2.90 2.14
N LEU A 53 -9.44 2.93 0.85
CA LEU A 53 -9.09 1.86 -0.09
C LEU A 53 -7.57 1.65 -0.19
N VAL A 54 -6.80 2.75 -0.23
CA VAL A 54 -5.34 2.70 -0.23
C VAL A 54 -4.81 2.05 1.06
N MET A 55 -5.38 2.37 2.23
CA MET A 55 -5.02 1.69 3.49
C MET A 55 -5.31 0.19 3.45
N LEU A 56 -6.45 -0.23 2.91
CA LEU A 56 -6.76 -1.66 2.76
C LEU A 56 -5.77 -2.36 1.82
N ALA A 57 -5.37 -1.71 0.72
CA ALA A 57 -4.38 -2.24 -0.20
C ALA A 57 -3.00 -2.43 0.49
N ILE A 58 -2.57 -1.46 1.31
CA ILE A 58 -1.33 -1.55 2.11
C ILE A 58 -1.37 -2.77 3.04
N ILE A 59 -2.47 -2.95 3.78
CA ILE A 59 -2.64 -4.09 4.69
C ILE A 59 -2.59 -5.41 3.91
N TRP A 60 -3.25 -5.47 2.76
CA TRP A 60 -3.27 -6.66 1.92
C TRP A 60 -1.87 -7.00 1.38
N ILE A 61 -1.15 -6.02 0.82
CA ILE A 61 0.23 -6.20 0.32
C ILE A 61 1.15 -6.70 1.44
N ASN A 62 1.05 -6.10 2.63
CA ASN A 62 1.84 -6.54 3.79
C ASN A 62 1.53 -7.99 4.18
N SER A 63 0.26 -8.40 4.14
CA SER A 63 -0.14 -9.78 4.41
C SER A 63 0.41 -10.77 3.37
N VAL A 64 0.49 -10.36 2.10
CA VAL A 64 1.03 -11.18 1.01
C VAL A 64 2.55 -11.29 1.14
N ALA A 65 3.22 -10.18 1.44
CA ALA A 65 4.67 -10.16 1.69
C ALA A 65 5.03 -11.08 2.86
N LYS A 66 4.33 -10.97 4.00
CA LYS A 66 4.56 -11.86 5.15
C LYS A 66 4.35 -13.33 4.81
N ARG A 67 3.28 -13.68 4.09
CA ARG A 67 3.05 -15.06 3.64
C ARG A 67 4.18 -15.60 2.76
N LYS A 68 4.73 -14.78 1.87
CA LYS A 68 5.87 -15.18 1.03
C LYS A 68 7.17 -15.32 1.82
N ILE A 69 7.38 -14.46 2.82
CA ILE A 69 8.54 -14.56 3.73
C ILE A 69 8.46 -15.84 4.57
N ASN A 70 7.31 -16.14 5.17
CA ASN A 70 7.14 -17.37 5.96
C ASN A 70 7.39 -18.63 5.10
N LYS A 71 6.92 -18.63 3.84
CA LYS A 71 7.22 -19.73 2.90
C LYS A 71 8.71 -19.91 2.61
N LEU A 72 9.50 -18.83 2.70
CA LEU A 72 10.96 -18.91 2.57
C LEU A 72 11.62 -19.42 3.85
N GLU A 73 11.06 -19.12 5.03
CA GLU A 73 11.57 -19.64 6.31
C GLU A 73 11.28 -21.13 6.49
N GLU A 74 10.20 -21.64 5.88
CA GLU A 74 9.82 -23.06 5.89
C GLU A 74 10.60 -23.93 4.87
N LEU A 75 11.34 -23.32 3.93
CA LEU A 75 12.11 -23.97 2.85
C LEU A 75 13.60 -24.07 3.18
#